data_AF-A0A932TIY2-F1
#
_entry.id   AF-A0A932TIY2-F1
#
_cell.length_a   1.000
_cell.length_b   1.000
_cell.length_c   1.000
_cell.angle_alpha   90.00
_cell.angle_beta   90.00
_cell.angle_gamma   90.00
#
_symmetry.space_group_name_H-M   'P 1'
#
loop_
_entity.id
_entity.type
_entity.pdbx_description
1 polymer ?
#
loop_
_entity_poly.entity_id
_entity_poly.type
_entity_poly.pdbx_seq_one_letter_code
_entity_poly.pdbx_strand_id
1 'polypeptide(L)'
;MSTKSPNPLLATALANVPSTFRSRLIHTYLDLKRNCVEARYEAAGLAAGKFCEVVLRLLQEKVHGSFTPFGTKINNYADECRKLIIAPSTAGNESERIVLPRALVFLSTMRNKRGIGHVGGDIDANAIENAAMAKTADWIVCELIRINHGLSLEEAQDIVDGISVRELPAIWEVAGKKRVLKEGLKAKDQALLLLYSNQNSAVLLEDLCEWVEYFNPAIFKGAIIRKLHKQRFLEFDKDSESVILSPKGVEYVENNLI
;
A
#
# COMPACT_ATOMS: atom_id res chain seq x y z
N MET A 1 17.75 16.84 -5.87
CA MET A 1 16.71 15.83 -6.20
C MET A 1 16.89 14.66 -5.25
N SER A 2 16.06 14.55 -4.22
CA SER A 2 16.18 13.48 -3.22
C SER A 2 15.44 12.25 -3.72
N THR A 3 16.15 11.33 -4.37
CA THR A 3 15.61 10.00 -4.66
C THR A 3 15.49 9.26 -3.32
N LYS A 4 14.28 9.21 -2.76
CA LYS A 4 13.99 8.31 -1.63
C LYS A 4 14.45 6.91 -2.02
N SER A 5 15.33 6.30 -1.23
CA SER A 5 15.83 4.96 -1.46
C SER A 5 14.65 3.99 -1.56
N PRO A 6 14.62 3.09 -2.56
CA PRO A 6 13.59 2.07 -2.65
C PRO A 6 13.61 1.21 -1.37
N ASN A 7 12.43 0.78 -0.91
CA ASN A 7 12.33 -0.11 0.24
C ASN A 7 13.24 -1.34 0.01
N PRO A 8 14.25 -1.58 0.86
CA PRO A 8 15.30 -2.58 0.60
C PRO A 8 14.74 -4.00 0.49
N LEU A 9 13.61 -4.29 1.14
CA LEU A 9 12.92 -5.58 1.04
C LEU A 9 12.33 -5.79 -0.36
N LEU A 10 11.59 -4.82 -0.91
CA LEU A 10 11.07 -4.88 -2.28
C LEU A 10 12.18 -4.97 -3.33
N ALA A 11 13.26 -4.20 -3.14
CA ALA A 11 14.38 -4.21 -4.06
C ALA A 11 15.01 -5.61 -4.15
N THR A 12 15.10 -6.29 -3.01
CA THR A 12 15.58 -7.68 -2.91
C THR A 12 14.56 -8.65 -3.53
N ALA A 13 13.28 -8.55 -3.16
CA ALA A 13 12.21 -9.40 -3.66
C ALA A 13 11.93 -9.24 -5.17
N LEU A 14 12.40 -8.16 -5.79
CA LEU A 14 12.32 -7.92 -7.22
C LEU A 14 13.70 -7.94 -7.89
N ALA A 15 14.73 -8.51 -7.25
CA ALA A 15 16.09 -8.52 -7.79
C ALA A 15 16.22 -9.07 -9.22
N ASN A 16 15.39 -10.06 -9.59
CA ASN A 16 15.37 -10.66 -10.93
C ASN A 16 14.57 -9.84 -11.97
N VAL A 17 13.92 -8.74 -11.56
CA VAL A 17 13.38 -7.74 -12.48
C VAL A 17 14.52 -6.84 -12.96
N PRO A 18 14.68 -6.61 -14.28
CA PRO A 18 15.77 -5.76 -14.79
C PRO A 18 15.75 -4.37 -14.14
N SER A 19 16.93 -3.84 -13.83
CA SER A 19 17.10 -2.60 -13.07
C SER A 19 16.36 -1.40 -13.71
N THR A 20 16.29 -1.37 -15.04
CA THR A 20 15.54 -0.38 -15.83
C THR A 20 14.07 -0.29 -15.43
N PHE A 21 13.43 -1.41 -15.09
CA PHE A 21 12.04 -1.48 -14.66
C PHE A 21 11.91 -1.43 -13.14
N ARG A 22 12.78 -2.15 -12.42
CA ARG A 22 12.69 -2.38 -10.96
C ARG A 22 12.54 -1.09 -10.16
N SER A 23 13.40 -0.10 -10.38
CA SER A 23 13.34 1.16 -9.63
C SER A 23 12.05 1.94 -9.91
N ARG A 24 11.59 1.94 -11.17
CA ARG A 24 10.34 2.62 -11.56
C ARG A 24 9.11 1.90 -11.01
N LEU A 25 9.13 0.57 -11.02
CA LEU A 25 8.07 -0.29 -10.51
C LEU A 25 7.88 -0.03 -9.01
N ILE A 26 8.96 -0.12 -8.24
CA ILE A 26 8.93 0.13 -6.79
C ILE A 26 8.46 1.55 -6.50
N HIS A 27 9.02 2.56 -7.19
CA HIS A 27 8.63 3.94 -6.98
C HIS A 27 7.14 4.18 -7.26
N THR A 28 6.63 3.73 -8.40
CA THR A 28 5.23 3.95 -8.79
C THR A 28 4.24 3.18 -7.92
N TYR A 29 4.62 1.97 -7.48
CA TYR A 29 3.85 1.19 -6.53
C TYR A 29 3.76 1.89 -5.16
N LEU A 30 4.90 2.33 -4.59
CA LEU A 30 4.91 3.02 -3.30
C LEU A 30 4.15 4.35 -3.35
N ASP A 31 4.26 5.09 -4.45
CA ASP A 31 3.50 6.32 -4.67
C ASP A 31 1.98 6.04 -4.70
N LEU A 32 1.55 4.98 -5.41
CA LEU A 32 0.15 4.54 -5.40
C LEU A 32 -0.32 4.22 -3.98
N LYS A 33 0.43 3.37 -3.25
CA LYS A 33 0.08 2.96 -1.89
C LYS A 33 -0.06 4.15 -0.94
N ARG A 34 0.89 5.08 -0.99
CA ARG A 34 0.83 6.32 -0.20
C ARG A 34 -0.42 7.14 -0.50
N ASN A 35 -0.71 7.38 -1.78
CA ASN A 35 -1.88 8.18 -2.15
C ASN A 35 -3.20 7.47 -1.78
N CYS A 36 -3.26 6.14 -1.88
CA CYS A 36 -4.41 5.37 -1.42
C CYS A 36 -4.61 5.51 0.10
N VAL A 37 -3.52 5.39 0.86
CA VAL A 37 -3.50 5.55 2.31
C VAL A 37 -3.95 6.94 2.77
N GLU A 38 -3.55 7.98 2.05
CA GLU A 38 -3.88 9.37 2.37
C GLU A 38 -5.24 9.81 1.78
N ALA A 39 -6.02 8.86 1.23
CA ALA A 39 -7.30 9.11 0.55
C ALA A 39 -7.22 10.19 -0.55
N ARG A 40 -6.04 10.36 -1.16
CA ARG A 40 -5.82 11.30 -2.29
C ARG A 40 -6.23 10.62 -3.59
N TYR A 41 -7.53 10.49 -3.83
CA TYR A 41 -8.07 9.65 -4.89
C TYR A 41 -7.50 9.98 -6.28
N GLU A 42 -7.52 11.24 -6.71
CA GLU A 42 -6.96 11.66 -8.01
C GLU A 42 -5.47 11.29 -8.16
N ALA A 43 -4.69 11.58 -7.12
CA ALA A 43 -3.26 11.26 -7.09
C ALA A 43 -3.03 9.74 -7.11
N ALA A 44 -3.88 8.97 -6.43
CA ALA A 44 -3.84 7.51 -6.44
C ALA A 44 -4.12 6.97 -7.85
N GLY A 45 -5.12 7.47 -8.57
CA GLY A 45 -5.35 7.04 -9.94
C GLY A 45 -4.21 7.43 -10.89
N LEU A 46 -3.63 8.62 -10.75
CA LEU A 46 -2.46 8.99 -11.54
C LEU A 46 -1.27 8.06 -11.27
N ALA A 47 -1.02 7.72 -10.01
CA ALA A 47 0.02 6.77 -9.63
C ALA A 47 -0.28 5.36 -10.14
N ALA A 48 -1.54 4.91 -10.09
CA ALA A 48 -1.98 3.63 -10.66
C ALA A 48 -1.71 3.55 -12.17
N GLY A 49 -1.98 4.64 -12.91
CA GLY A 49 -1.67 4.71 -14.33
C GLY A 49 -0.17 4.54 -14.62
N LYS A 50 0.69 5.26 -13.87
CA LYS A 50 2.15 5.13 -14.00
C LYS A 50 2.63 3.71 -13.64
N PHE A 51 2.09 3.12 -12.59
CA PHE A 51 2.39 1.74 -12.18
C PHE A 51 2.01 0.75 -13.29
N CYS A 52 0.78 0.82 -13.79
CA CYS A 52 0.28 0.02 -14.91
C CYS A 52 1.22 0.13 -16.14
N GLU A 53 1.60 1.34 -16.50
CA GLU A 53 2.51 1.61 -17.61
C GLU A 53 3.91 0.99 -17.47
N VAL A 54 4.45 0.94 -16.25
CA VAL A 54 5.74 0.28 -15.99
C VAL A 54 5.61 -1.23 -16.09
N VAL A 55 4.57 -1.80 -15.49
CA VAL A 55 4.34 -3.25 -15.52
C VAL A 55 4.06 -3.72 -16.95
N LEU A 56 3.25 -3.00 -17.72
CA LEU A 56 2.99 -3.32 -19.13
C LEU A 56 4.28 -3.38 -19.94
N ARG A 57 5.17 -2.39 -19.79
CA ARG A 57 6.46 -2.39 -20.50
C ARG A 57 7.37 -3.54 -20.07
N LEU A 58 7.37 -3.90 -18.78
CA LEU A 58 8.07 -5.09 -18.30
C LEU A 58 7.53 -6.37 -18.97
N LEU A 59 6.20 -6.50 -19.08
CA LEU A 59 5.58 -7.66 -19.72
C LEU A 59 5.83 -7.69 -21.23
N GLN A 60 5.81 -6.54 -21.91
CA GLN A 60 6.21 -6.44 -23.32
C GLN A 60 7.64 -6.94 -23.52
N GLU A 61 8.58 -6.49 -22.69
CA GLU A 61 9.97 -6.95 -22.76
C GLU A 61 10.07 -8.47 -22.55
N LYS A 62 9.37 -9.00 -21.55
CA LYS A 62 9.40 -10.43 -21.26
C LYS A 62 8.76 -11.31 -22.34
N VAL A 63 7.63 -10.88 -22.90
CA VAL A 63 6.82 -11.69 -23.82
C VAL A 63 7.23 -11.49 -25.28
N HIS A 64 7.66 -10.29 -25.65
CA HIS A 64 7.99 -9.92 -27.03
C HIS A 64 9.46 -9.60 -27.25
N GLY A 65 10.29 -9.58 -26.20
CA GLY A 65 11.70 -9.17 -26.28
C GLY A 65 11.90 -7.70 -26.64
N SER A 66 10.83 -6.90 -26.57
CA SER A 66 10.85 -5.47 -26.85
C SER A 66 9.70 -4.78 -26.14
N PHE A 67 9.86 -3.50 -25.81
CA PHE A 67 8.85 -2.72 -25.11
C PHE A 67 8.74 -1.30 -25.67
N THR A 68 7.59 -0.66 -25.43
CA THR A 68 7.41 0.75 -25.77
C THR A 68 8.34 1.61 -24.91
N PRO A 69 9.28 2.40 -25.47
CA PRO A 69 10.26 3.13 -24.67
C PRO A 69 9.64 4.04 -23.60
N PHE A 70 10.34 4.22 -22.49
CA PHE A 70 9.93 5.20 -21.48
C PHE A 70 9.96 6.62 -22.08
N GLY A 71 8.96 7.43 -21.74
CA GLY A 71 8.77 8.76 -22.34
C GLY A 71 7.89 8.76 -23.60
N THR A 72 7.68 7.59 -24.21
CA THR A 72 6.73 7.44 -25.32
C THR A 72 5.33 7.12 -24.78
N LYS A 73 4.33 7.84 -25.29
CA LYS A 73 2.92 7.63 -24.93
C LYS A 73 2.43 6.25 -25.38
N ILE A 74 1.76 5.53 -24.49
CA ILE A 74 1.00 4.33 -24.84
C ILE A 74 -0.40 4.77 -25.27
N ASN A 75 -0.71 4.65 -26.56
CA ASN A 75 -1.96 5.20 -27.10
C ASN A 75 -3.20 4.37 -26.72
N ASN A 76 -3.14 3.04 -26.89
CA ASN A 76 -4.24 2.15 -26.54
C ASN A 76 -3.77 1.07 -25.56
N TYR A 77 -3.82 1.41 -24.28
CA TYR A 77 -3.35 0.54 -23.21
C TYR A 77 -4.04 -0.84 -23.21
N ALA A 78 -5.35 -0.88 -23.44
CA ALA A 78 -6.11 -2.13 -23.45
C ALA A 78 -5.70 -3.04 -24.63
N ASP A 79 -5.41 -2.46 -25.78
CA ASP A 79 -4.92 -3.21 -26.94
C ASP A 79 -3.50 -3.75 -26.73
N GLU A 80 -2.62 -2.97 -26.11
CA GLU A 80 -1.28 -3.47 -25.72
C GLU A 80 -1.37 -4.65 -24.74
N CYS A 81 -2.27 -4.60 -23.75
CA CYS A 81 -2.54 -5.76 -22.89
C CYS A 81 -3.14 -6.94 -23.69
N ARG A 82 -4.01 -6.67 -24.67
CA ARG A 82 -4.59 -7.73 -25.52
C ARG A 82 -3.52 -8.45 -26.33
N LYS A 83 -2.52 -7.74 -26.85
CA LYS A 83 -1.38 -8.34 -27.58
C LYS A 83 -0.62 -9.35 -26.73
N LEU A 84 -0.43 -9.07 -25.43
CA LEU A 84 0.14 -10.03 -24.48
C LEU A 84 -0.76 -11.26 -24.28
N ILE A 85 -2.07 -11.04 -24.12
CA ILE A 85 -3.07 -12.11 -23.87
C ILE A 85 -3.15 -13.11 -25.02
N ILE A 86 -3.06 -12.63 -26.26
CA ILE A 86 -3.12 -13.49 -27.45
C ILE A 86 -1.76 -14.02 -27.90
N ALA A 87 -0.67 -13.66 -27.21
CA ALA A 87 0.66 -14.11 -27.56
C ALA A 87 0.76 -15.66 -27.43
N PRO A 88 1.54 -16.33 -28.29
CA PRO A 88 1.71 -17.79 -28.24
C PRO A 88 2.16 -18.26 -26.85
N SER A 89 1.81 -19.50 -26.48
CA SER A 89 2.23 -20.09 -25.19
C SER A 89 3.74 -20.20 -25.02
N THR A 90 4.48 -20.24 -26.12
CA THR A 90 5.94 -20.25 -26.15
C THR A 90 6.58 -18.88 -25.88
N ALA A 91 5.81 -17.79 -25.91
CA ALA A 91 6.33 -16.44 -25.75
C ALA A 91 6.49 -16.02 -24.28
N GLY A 92 5.89 -16.75 -23.32
CA GLY A 92 5.97 -16.44 -21.89
C GLY A 92 5.03 -17.31 -21.08
N ASN A 93 5.15 -17.25 -19.75
CA ASN A 93 4.26 -18.03 -18.88
C ASN A 93 2.84 -17.44 -18.85
N GLU A 94 1.91 -18.18 -18.25
CA GLU A 94 0.50 -17.78 -18.20
C GLU A 94 0.26 -16.49 -17.39
N SER A 95 1.02 -16.29 -16.31
CA SER A 95 0.95 -15.06 -15.51
C SER A 95 1.35 -13.83 -16.32
N GLU A 96 2.42 -13.93 -17.12
CA GLU A 96 2.94 -12.85 -17.95
C GLU A 96 2.03 -12.52 -19.14
N ARG A 97 1.47 -13.54 -19.79
CA ARG A 97 0.62 -13.36 -20.98
C ARG A 97 -0.84 -13.09 -20.63
N ILE A 98 -1.41 -13.79 -19.65
CA ILE A 98 -2.87 -13.81 -19.43
C ILE A 98 -3.25 -13.11 -18.13
N VAL A 99 -2.69 -13.53 -17.00
CA VAL A 99 -3.22 -13.13 -15.69
C VAL A 99 -2.88 -11.67 -15.36
N LEU A 100 -1.59 -11.30 -15.44
CA LEU A 100 -1.15 -9.93 -15.16
C LEU A 100 -1.78 -8.91 -16.14
N PRO A 101 -1.82 -9.14 -17.47
CA PRO A 101 -2.47 -8.20 -18.38
C PRO A 101 -3.95 -7.97 -18.09
N ARG A 102 -4.69 -8.99 -17.63
CA ARG A 102 -6.10 -8.82 -17.23
C ARG A 102 -6.23 -7.95 -15.97
N ALA A 103 -5.39 -8.18 -14.96
CA ALA A 103 -5.34 -7.33 -13.76
C ALA A 103 -4.97 -5.87 -14.10
N LEU A 104 -4.04 -5.68 -15.04
CA LEU A 104 -3.64 -4.37 -15.53
C LEU A 104 -4.78 -3.64 -16.26
N VAL A 105 -5.55 -4.34 -17.09
CA VAL A 105 -6.73 -3.76 -17.76
C VAL A 105 -7.75 -3.32 -16.73
N PHE A 106 -8.02 -4.13 -15.71
CA PHE A 106 -8.93 -3.77 -14.62
C PHE A 106 -8.45 -2.52 -13.88
N LEU A 107 -7.20 -2.50 -13.41
CA LEU A 107 -6.64 -1.36 -12.67
C LEU A 107 -6.61 -0.07 -13.51
N SER A 108 -6.23 -0.16 -14.79
CA SER A 108 -6.26 0.97 -15.73
C SER A 108 -7.69 1.45 -16.02
N THR A 109 -8.66 0.54 -16.06
CA THR A 109 -10.09 0.89 -16.23
C THR A 109 -10.61 1.66 -15.02
N MET A 110 -10.26 1.23 -13.80
CA MET A 110 -10.63 1.93 -12.56
C MET A 110 -10.12 3.38 -12.59
N ARG A 111 -8.86 3.59 -13.01
CA ARG A 111 -8.28 4.92 -13.22
C ARG A 111 -9.05 5.75 -14.26
N ASN A 112 -9.46 5.15 -15.37
CA ASN A 112 -10.03 5.87 -16.51
C ASN A 112 -11.53 6.17 -16.38
N LYS A 113 -12.29 5.33 -15.67
CA LYS A 113 -13.77 5.36 -15.69
C LYS A 113 -14.43 5.81 -14.39
N ARG A 114 -13.66 6.03 -13.31
CA ARG A 114 -14.18 6.43 -11.99
C ARG A 114 -13.79 7.86 -11.58
N GLY A 115 -13.75 8.77 -12.56
CA GLY A 115 -13.45 10.19 -12.32
C GLY A 115 -12.00 10.51 -11.91
N ILE A 116 -11.13 9.50 -11.74
CA ILE A 116 -9.80 9.66 -11.12
C ILE A 116 -8.75 10.26 -12.07
N GLY A 117 -8.92 10.06 -13.38
CA GLY A 117 -7.92 10.43 -14.39
C GLY A 117 -8.37 11.40 -15.47
N HIS A 118 -9.68 11.67 -15.57
CA HIS A 118 -10.30 12.58 -16.55
C HIS A 118 -11.64 13.08 -16.02
N VAL A 119 -11.94 14.36 -16.27
CA VAL A 119 -13.28 14.92 -16.12
C VAL A 119 -14.18 14.25 -17.15
N GLY A 120 -15.01 13.28 -16.72
CA GLY A 120 -15.84 12.47 -17.62
C GLY A 120 -16.14 11.05 -17.16
N GLY A 121 -15.77 10.66 -15.93
CA GLY A 121 -16.37 9.48 -15.29
C GLY A 121 -17.74 9.83 -14.73
N ASP A 122 -18.71 8.92 -14.89
CA ASP A 122 -20.08 9.12 -14.37
C ASP A 122 -20.15 9.05 -12.83
N ILE A 123 -19.09 8.56 -12.18
CA ILE A 123 -19.03 8.24 -10.76
C ILE A 123 -17.69 8.70 -10.19
N ASP A 124 -17.75 9.45 -9.08
CA ASP A 124 -16.58 9.87 -8.31
C ASP A 124 -15.95 8.70 -7.55
N ALA A 125 -14.62 8.67 -7.47
CA ALA A 125 -13.93 7.67 -6.68
C ALA A 125 -14.20 7.84 -5.18
N ASN A 126 -14.45 6.72 -4.52
CA ASN A 126 -14.64 6.62 -3.10
C ASN A 126 -13.67 5.61 -2.48
N ALA A 127 -13.84 5.35 -1.18
CA ALA A 127 -12.97 4.44 -0.43
C ALA A 127 -12.92 3.02 -1.00
N ILE A 128 -14.00 2.52 -1.61
CA ILE A 128 -14.09 1.18 -2.18
C ILE A 128 -13.21 1.08 -3.44
N GLU A 129 -13.32 2.03 -4.37
CA GLU A 129 -12.46 2.01 -5.57
C GLU A 129 -10.99 2.15 -5.18
N ASN A 130 -10.71 3.01 -4.20
CA ASN A 130 -9.37 3.21 -3.69
C ASN A 130 -8.78 1.92 -3.08
N ALA A 131 -9.56 1.21 -2.26
CA ALA A 131 -9.17 -0.08 -1.70
C ALA A 131 -8.98 -1.15 -2.79
N ALA A 132 -9.87 -1.20 -3.79
CA ALA A 132 -9.77 -2.13 -4.91
C ALA A 132 -8.51 -1.87 -5.74
N MET A 133 -8.17 -0.61 -6.02
CA MET A 133 -6.94 -0.25 -6.74
C MET A 133 -5.70 -0.68 -5.94
N ALA A 134 -5.66 -0.36 -4.64
CA ALA A 134 -4.54 -0.72 -3.78
C ALA A 134 -4.33 -2.24 -3.72
N LYS A 135 -5.40 -3.00 -3.48
CA LYS A 135 -5.31 -4.47 -3.40
C LYS A 135 -5.03 -5.15 -4.73
N THR A 136 -5.49 -4.57 -5.84
CA THR A 136 -5.10 -5.07 -7.17
C THR A 136 -3.60 -4.83 -7.43
N ALA A 137 -3.08 -3.67 -7.06
CA ALA A 137 -1.65 -3.38 -7.20
C ALA A 137 -0.79 -4.27 -6.28
N ASP A 138 -1.23 -4.50 -5.04
CA ASP A 138 -0.59 -5.47 -4.12
C ASP A 138 -0.51 -6.85 -4.78
N TRP A 139 -1.63 -7.36 -5.29
CA TRP A 139 -1.67 -8.66 -5.95
C TRP A 139 -0.75 -8.72 -7.18
N ILE A 140 -0.70 -7.67 -8.01
CA ILE A 140 0.20 -7.58 -9.17
C ILE A 140 1.67 -7.67 -8.72
N VAL A 141 2.06 -6.95 -7.66
CA VAL A 141 3.42 -7.02 -7.13
C VAL A 141 3.72 -8.41 -6.56
N CYS A 142 2.79 -9.00 -5.80
CA CYS A 142 2.95 -10.37 -5.29
C CYS A 142 3.14 -11.37 -6.43
N GLU A 143 2.35 -11.27 -7.49
CA GLU A 143 2.47 -12.15 -8.66
C GLU A 143 3.81 -11.95 -9.38
N LEU A 144 4.27 -10.71 -9.54
CA LEU A 144 5.60 -10.42 -10.09
C LEU A 144 6.72 -11.02 -9.22
N ILE A 145 6.62 -10.94 -7.90
CA ILE A 145 7.60 -11.56 -6.99
C ILE A 145 7.61 -13.08 -7.19
N ARG A 146 6.43 -13.71 -7.19
CA ARG A 146 6.29 -15.17 -7.38
C ARG A 146 6.94 -15.66 -8.67
N ILE A 147 6.64 -15.03 -9.81
CA ILE A 147 7.16 -15.50 -11.10
C ILE A 147 8.65 -15.19 -11.31
N ASN A 148 9.22 -14.26 -10.54
CA ASN A 148 10.63 -13.87 -10.69
C ASN A 148 11.55 -14.51 -9.65
N HIS A 149 11.04 -14.90 -8.47
CA HIS A 149 11.83 -15.47 -7.38
C HIS A 149 11.37 -16.85 -6.90
N GLY A 150 10.25 -17.36 -7.41
CA GLY A 150 9.73 -18.66 -6.99
C GLY A 150 9.21 -18.69 -5.55
N LEU A 151 9.02 -17.52 -4.93
CA LEU A 151 8.33 -17.43 -3.64
C LEU A 151 6.87 -17.86 -3.78
N SER A 152 6.28 -18.33 -2.70
CA SER A 152 4.85 -18.57 -2.60
C SER A 152 4.06 -17.25 -2.59
N LEU A 153 2.74 -17.33 -2.78
CA LEU A 153 1.87 -16.16 -2.66
C LEU A 153 1.89 -15.58 -1.25
N GLU A 154 1.95 -16.43 -0.23
CA GLU A 154 1.99 -16.05 1.17
C GLU A 154 3.27 -15.27 1.49
N GLU A 155 4.44 -15.80 1.15
CA GLU A 155 5.72 -15.11 1.36
C GLU A 155 5.80 -13.77 0.60
N ALA A 156 5.26 -13.73 -0.62
CA ALA A 156 5.19 -12.48 -1.38
C ALA A 156 4.22 -11.48 -0.74
N GLN A 157 3.11 -11.96 -0.16
CA GLN A 157 2.13 -11.16 0.53
C GLN A 157 2.70 -10.60 1.85
N ASP A 158 3.47 -11.38 2.60
CA ASP A 158 4.17 -10.92 3.81
C ASP A 158 5.13 -9.76 3.51
N ILE A 159 5.87 -9.87 2.39
CA ILE A 159 6.74 -8.78 1.92
C ILE A 159 5.91 -7.54 1.59
N VAL A 160 4.76 -7.71 0.93
CA VAL A 160 3.89 -6.60 0.56
C VAL A 160 3.18 -5.96 1.77
N ASP A 161 2.77 -6.75 2.74
CA ASP A 161 2.12 -6.28 3.96
C ASP A 161 3.10 -5.56 4.88
N GLY A 162 4.38 -5.99 4.91
CA GLY A 162 5.48 -5.26 5.55
C GLY A 162 5.70 -3.85 4.98
N ILE A 163 5.22 -3.55 3.77
CA ILE A 163 5.27 -2.22 3.14
C ILE A 163 3.99 -1.42 3.43
N SER A 164 2.87 -2.10 3.67
CA SER A 164 1.55 -1.49 3.88
C SER A 164 1.40 -0.82 5.24
N VAL A 165 2.46 -0.75 6.04
CA VAL A 165 2.49 0.12 7.22
C VAL A 165 2.35 1.55 6.74
N ARG A 166 1.28 2.21 7.17
CA ARG A 166 1.05 3.64 6.98
C ARG A 166 2.31 4.37 7.45
N GLU A 167 3.15 4.85 6.53
CA GLU A 167 4.21 5.82 6.87
C GLU A 167 3.51 7.14 7.19
N LEU A 168 2.98 7.25 8.40
CA LEU A 168 2.68 8.55 8.98
C LEU A 168 4.03 9.22 9.19
N PRO A 169 4.38 10.34 8.54
CA PRO A 169 5.66 11.01 8.77
C PRO A 169 5.85 11.43 10.24
N ALA A 170 4.74 11.54 10.97
CA ALA A 170 4.73 11.76 12.41
C ALA A 170 5.06 10.52 13.24
N ILE A 171 5.29 9.35 12.62
CA ILE A 171 5.65 8.09 13.27
C ILE A 171 6.92 7.55 12.65
N TRP A 172 7.90 7.29 13.50
CA TRP A 172 9.14 6.61 13.15
C TRP A 172 9.11 5.19 13.68
N GLU A 173 9.41 4.22 12.82
CA GLU A 173 9.56 2.82 13.20
C GLU A 173 11.05 2.47 13.27
N VAL A 174 11.48 1.92 14.41
CA VAL A 174 12.88 1.57 14.69
C VAL A 174 12.95 0.38 15.62
N ALA A 175 13.72 -0.65 15.22
CA ALA A 175 13.96 -1.86 16.02
C ALA A 175 12.66 -2.52 16.56
N GLY A 176 11.62 -2.62 15.73
CA GLY A 176 10.33 -3.21 16.11
C GLY A 176 9.45 -2.30 16.98
N LYS A 177 9.87 -1.05 17.23
CA LYS A 177 9.11 -0.07 18.01
C LYS A 177 8.63 1.06 17.14
N LYS A 178 7.49 1.65 17.51
CA LYS A 178 6.98 2.88 16.90
C LYS A 178 7.15 4.06 17.85
N ARG A 179 7.48 5.23 17.29
CA ARG A 179 7.72 6.47 18.02
C ARG A 179 7.01 7.63 17.35
N VAL A 180 6.30 8.44 18.13
CA VAL A 180 5.66 9.65 17.62
C VAL A 180 6.68 10.78 17.56
N LEU A 181 6.95 11.31 16.36
CA LEU A 181 7.88 12.41 16.11
C LEU A 181 7.26 13.79 16.39
N LYS A 182 5.93 13.90 16.45
CA LYS A 182 5.24 15.17 16.72
C LYS A 182 5.34 15.52 18.21
N GLU A 183 6.05 16.60 18.51
CA GLU A 183 6.22 17.10 19.88
C GLU A 183 4.90 17.63 20.47
N GLY A 184 4.81 17.62 21.80
CA GLY A 184 3.69 18.23 22.55
C GLY A 184 2.39 17.41 22.60
N LEU A 185 2.32 16.25 21.94
CA LEU A 185 1.17 15.36 22.04
C LEU A 185 1.09 14.69 23.42
N LYS A 186 -0.11 14.64 23.98
CA LYS A 186 -0.39 13.91 25.23
C LYS A 186 -0.38 12.41 24.96
N ALA A 187 -0.08 11.60 25.97
CA ALA A 187 -0.05 10.13 25.88
C ALA A 187 -1.33 9.52 25.27
N LYS A 188 -2.49 10.12 25.53
CA LYS A 188 -3.77 9.75 24.89
C LYS A 188 -3.71 9.88 23.36
N ASP A 189 -3.23 11.02 22.88
CA ASP A 189 -3.21 11.35 21.46
C ASP A 189 -2.10 10.58 20.75
N GLN A 190 -0.96 10.38 21.41
CA GLN A 190 0.10 9.48 20.93
C GLN A 190 -0.41 8.04 20.78
N ALA A 191 -1.13 7.49 21.77
CA ALA A 191 -1.69 6.15 21.70
C ALA A 191 -2.67 6.00 20.52
N LEU A 192 -3.56 6.97 20.31
CA LEU A 192 -4.50 6.96 19.19
C LEU A 192 -3.78 7.06 17.83
N LEU A 193 -2.76 7.92 17.72
CA LEU A 193 -1.98 8.08 16.51
C LEU A 193 -1.17 6.81 16.17
N LEU A 194 -0.60 6.15 17.19
CA LEU A 194 0.11 4.87 17.03
C LEU A 194 -0.83 3.74 16.59
N LEU A 195 -2.00 3.62 17.22
CA LEU A 195 -3.03 2.67 16.80
C LEU A 195 -3.55 2.97 15.39
N TYR A 196 -3.64 4.25 15.01
CA TYR A 196 -4.01 4.67 13.66
C TYR A 196 -2.99 4.23 12.59
N SER A 197 -1.72 4.06 12.97
CA SER A 197 -0.70 3.48 12.09
C SER A 197 -0.89 1.97 11.86
N ASN A 198 -1.68 1.31 12.72
CA ASN A 198 -1.94 -0.13 12.76
C ASN A 198 -3.44 -0.46 12.73
N GLN A 199 -4.24 0.22 11.89
CA GLN A 199 -5.71 0.05 11.88
C GLN A 199 -6.19 -1.37 11.57
N ASN A 200 -5.38 -2.18 10.88
CA ASN A 200 -5.78 -3.52 10.44
C ASN A 200 -5.37 -4.63 11.41
N SER A 201 -4.72 -4.31 12.54
CA SER A 201 -4.26 -5.30 13.51
C SER A 201 -4.51 -4.85 14.94
N ALA A 202 -4.76 -5.82 15.81
CA ALA A 202 -4.75 -5.59 17.24
C ALA A 202 -3.30 -5.38 17.70
N VAL A 203 -3.10 -4.40 18.59
CA VAL A 203 -1.79 -4.09 19.17
C VAL A 203 -1.82 -4.52 20.63
N LEU A 204 -0.79 -5.24 21.10
CA LEU A 204 -0.68 -5.59 22.51
C LEU A 204 -0.56 -4.33 23.36
N LEU A 205 -1.23 -4.32 24.50
CA LEU A 205 -1.20 -3.20 25.44
C LEU A 205 0.22 -2.87 25.90
N GLU A 206 1.05 -3.90 26.10
CA GLU A 206 2.45 -3.77 26.49
C GLU A 206 3.25 -3.01 25.42
N ASP A 207 3.17 -3.47 24.17
CA ASP A 207 3.82 -2.81 23.02
C ASP A 207 3.36 -1.36 22.89
N LEU A 208 2.05 -1.11 22.97
CA LEU A 208 1.52 0.25 22.87
C LEU A 208 2.03 1.16 24.00
N CYS A 209 2.13 0.64 25.22
CA CYS A 209 2.67 1.38 26.36
C CYS A 209 4.16 1.70 26.16
N GLU A 210 4.93 0.75 25.64
CA GLU A 210 6.34 0.94 25.29
C GLU A 210 6.53 1.93 24.13
N TRP A 211 5.62 1.93 23.16
CA TRP A 211 5.65 2.87 22.04
C TRP A 211 5.37 4.32 22.44
N VAL A 212 4.47 4.50 23.42
CA VAL A 212 4.15 5.81 24.03
C VAL A 212 5.21 6.23 25.05
N GLU A 213 6.10 5.33 25.47
CA GLU A 213 7.10 5.56 26.52
C GLU A 213 6.45 5.96 27.87
N TYR A 214 5.28 5.38 28.16
CA TYR A 214 4.56 5.69 29.40
C TYR A 214 5.16 4.91 30.57
N PHE A 215 5.66 5.63 31.59
CA PHE A 215 6.44 5.05 32.69
C PHE A 215 5.72 3.97 33.50
N ASN A 216 4.39 4.06 33.65
CA ASN A 216 3.61 3.15 34.49
C ASN A 216 2.50 2.44 33.68
N PRO A 217 2.69 1.15 33.30
CA PRO A 217 1.71 0.40 32.52
C PRO A 217 0.33 0.27 33.17
N ALA A 218 0.27 0.12 34.49
CA ALA A 218 -1.02 0.01 35.21
C ALA A 218 -1.82 1.32 35.11
N ILE A 219 -1.14 2.47 35.23
CA ILE A 219 -1.76 3.79 35.04
C ILE A 219 -2.12 4.01 33.58
N PHE A 220 -1.27 3.61 32.63
CA PHE A 220 -1.58 3.70 31.19
C PHE A 220 -2.88 2.96 30.86
N LYS A 221 -2.98 1.70 31.31
CA LYS A 221 -4.18 0.86 31.17
C LYS A 221 -5.41 1.51 31.80
N GLY A 222 -5.29 1.98 33.04
CA GLY A 222 -6.41 2.52 33.81
C GLY A 222 -6.90 3.89 33.35
N ALA A 223 -5.99 4.85 33.23
CA ALA A 223 -6.31 6.26 33.00
C ALA A 223 -6.49 6.61 31.51
N ILE A 224 -5.80 5.89 30.62
CA ILE A 224 -5.83 6.17 29.18
C ILE A 224 -6.67 5.12 28.46
N ILE A 225 -6.25 3.85 28.46
CA ILE A 225 -6.88 2.82 27.61
C ILE A 225 -8.32 2.53 28.01
N ARG A 226 -8.61 2.25 29.30
CA ARG A 226 -10.00 2.03 29.76
C ARG A 226 -10.90 3.25 29.54
N LYS A 227 -10.34 4.46 29.63
CA LYS A 227 -11.08 5.70 29.39
C LYS A 227 -11.43 5.85 27.90
N LEU A 228 -10.46 5.67 27.01
CA LEU A 228 -10.66 5.71 25.56
C LEU A 228 -11.61 4.61 25.08
N HIS A 229 -11.52 3.41 25.66
CA HIS A 229 -12.46 2.32 25.43
C HIS A 229 -13.90 2.71 25.80
N LYS A 230 -14.10 3.26 27.01
CA LYS A 230 -15.41 3.73 27.47
C LYS A 230 -15.97 4.85 26.57
N GLN A 231 -15.11 5.69 26.01
CA GLN A 231 -15.47 6.76 25.07
C GLN A 231 -15.65 6.29 23.63
N ARG A 232 -15.41 5.00 23.35
CA ARG A 232 -15.47 4.35 22.04
C ARG A 232 -14.48 4.89 21.02
N PHE A 233 -13.33 5.41 21.45
CA PHE A 233 -12.24 5.74 20.52
C PHE A 233 -11.39 4.52 20.14
N LEU A 234 -11.43 3.47 20.96
CA LEU A 234 -10.78 2.19 20.73
C LEU A 234 -11.59 1.06 21.38
N GLU A 235 -11.30 -0.17 21.00
CA GLU A 235 -11.73 -1.37 21.71
C GLU A 235 -10.54 -1.95 22.48
N PHE A 236 -10.77 -2.36 23.72
CA PHE A 236 -9.74 -3.01 24.55
C PHE A 236 -10.27 -4.38 24.96
N ASP A 237 -9.65 -5.43 24.41
CA ASP A 237 -9.93 -6.80 24.79
C ASP A 237 -9.12 -7.16 26.03
N LYS A 238 -9.83 -7.60 27.07
CA LYS A 238 -9.22 -7.95 28.36
C LYS A 238 -8.56 -9.32 28.32
N ASP A 239 -9.01 -10.22 27.44
CA ASP A 239 -8.56 -11.61 27.42
C ASP A 239 -7.23 -11.71 26.66
N SER A 240 -7.14 -11.05 25.51
CA SER A 240 -5.91 -10.96 24.71
C SER A 240 -4.98 -9.80 25.08
N GLU A 241 -5.39 -8.94 26.03
CA GLU A 241 -4.74 -7.67 26.36
C GLU A 241 -4.40 -6.81 25.13
N SER A 242 -5.25 -6.86 24.11
CA SER A 242 -5.03 -6.17 22.84
C SER A 242 -5.95 -4.97 22.66
N VAL A 243 -5.50 -4.03 21.84
CA VAL A 243 -6.16 -2.76 21.60
C VAL A 243 -6.35 -2.57 20.09
N ILE A 244 -7.57 -2.20 19.68
CA ILE A 244 -7.91 -1.93 18.28
C ILE A 244 -8.53 -0.53 18.19
N LEU A 245 -8.12 0.27 17.19
CA LEU A 245 -8.72 1.58 16.98
C LEU A 245 -10.15 1.45 16.46
N SER A 246 -11.08 2.26 16.96
CA SER A 246 -12.45 2.29 16.45
C SER A 246 -12.59 3.29 15.29
N PRO A 247 -13.68 3.24 14.50
CA PRO A 247 -13.99 4.28 13.50
C PRO A 247 -14.04 5.70 14.08
N LYS A 248 -14.52 5.86 15.33
CA LYS A 248 -14.52 7.15 16.02
C LYS A 248 -13.09 7.60 16.41
N GLY A 249 -12.22 6.66 16.74
CA GLY A 249 -10.78 6.91 16.94
C GLY A 249 -10.11 7.39 15.65
N VAL A 250 -10.42 6.74 14.53
CA VAL A 250 -9.95 7.13 13.19
C VAL A 250 -10.32 8.58 12.88
N GLU A 251 -11.60 8.92 13.00
CA GLU A 251 -12.11 10.28 12.75
C GLU A 251 -11.44 11.32 13.66
N TYR A 252 -11.21 11.00 14.93
CA TYR A 252 -10.52 11.91 15.84
C TYR A 252 -9.09 12.20 15.40
N VAL A 253 -8.33 11.16 15.04
CA VAL A 253 -6.94 11.29 14.61
C VAL A 253 -6.86 12.13 13.34
N GLU A 254 -7.73 11.86 12.36
CA GLU A 254 -7.79 12.59 11.08
C GLU A 254 -8.12 14.08 11.25
N ASN A 255 -9.02 14.42 12.17
CA ASN A 255 -9.46 15.80 12.34
C ASN A 255 -8.59 16.63 13.29
N ASN A 256 -7.78 15.98 14.15
CA ASN A 256 -7.10 16.69 15.25
C ASN A 256 -5.58 16.48 15.30
N LEU A 257 -5.07 15.37 14.76
CA LEU A 257 -3.67 14.96 14.98
C LEU A 257 -2.82 14.97 13.71
N ILE A 258 -3.45 14.79 12.54
CA ILE A 258 -2.82 14.77 11.22
C ILE A 258 -3.11 16.09 10.48
#